data_AF-W7DWX8-F1
#
_entry.id   AF-W7DWX8-F1
#
_cell.length_a   1.000
_cell.length_b   1.000
_cell.length_c   1.000
_cell.angle_alpha   90.00
_cell.angle_beta   90.00
_cell.angle_gamma   90.00
#
_symmetry.space_group_name_H-M   'P 1'
#
loop_
_entity.id
_entity.type
_entity.pdbx_description
1 polymer ?
#
loop_
_entity_poly.entity_id
_entity_poly.type
_entity_poly.pdbx_seq_one_letter_code
_entity_poly.pdbx_strand_id
1 'polypeptide(L)'
;MENQNLASQAIPGKDKKLIFRLMSERPYRKAGILALQVTHTYKSESKTESTQTKDGNVVGGGGKETSLELEALLSDTKTCHMLEYAQDTGSVLEVWEVNLSKPLGGNKYEARYGTGLLASWEMPAETDKNSSVKTTLNLNGSFGLLKTGATLDAEQQAAVKALGYDTIANPQPEEIVPVYEVVTEEEKVLLDAKNNAVAEVIALDALTDEQRTEFIDSINKAKDQAEVDSIVNEAKAAATP
;
A
#
# COMPACT_ATOMS: atom_id res chain seq x y z
N MET A 1 12.10 4.23 -39.78
CA MET A 1 12.28 5.12 -38.61
C MET A 1 10.90 5.36 -38.04
N GLU A 2 10.59 4.76 -36.89
CA GLU A 2 9.30 4.97 -36.23
C GLU A 2 9.26 6.37 -35.61
N ASN A 3 8.20 7.11 -35.88
CA ASN A 3 7.90 8.36 -35.17
C ASN A 3 7.46 8.00 -33.75
N GLN A 4 8.39 7.97 -32.80
CA GLN A 4 8.03 8.07 -31.40
C GLN A 4 7.41 9.46 -31.17
N ASN A 5 6.11 9.48 -30.91
CA ASN A 5 5.35 10.69 -30.65
C ASN A 5 5.75 11.25 -29.28
N LEU A 6 6.80 12.08 -29.26
CA LEU A 6 7.43 12.70 -28.09
C LEU A 6 6.57 13.83 -27.47
N ALA A 7 5.27 13.61 -27.37
CA ALA A 7 4.32 14.50 -26.70
C ALA A 7 4.47 14.40 -25.18
N SER A 8 5.54 14.99 -24.65
CA SER A 8 5.80 15.13 -23.21
C SER A 8 4.76 16.04 -22.56
N GLN A 9 3.63 15.46 -22.14
CA GLN A 9 2.61 16.16 -21.37
C GLN A 9 3.06 16.31 -19.89
N ALA A 10 2.70 17.44 -19.28
CA ALA A 10 2.91 17.65 -17.85
C ALA A 10 2.04 16.66 -17.04
N ILE A 11 2.61 16.05 -16.00
CA ILE A 11 1.88 15.17 -15.09
C ILE A 11 1.27 16.04 -13.98
N PRO A 12 -0.08 16.11 -13.84
CA PRO A 12 -0.70 16.87 -12.77
C PRO A 12 -0.41 16.24 -11.41
N GLY A 13 -0.07 17.04 -10.40
CA GLY A 13 0.21 16.54 -9.04
C GLY A 13 -0.96 15.76 -8.42
N LYS A 14 -2.22 16.12 -8.77
CA LYS A 14 -3.43 15.39 -8.37
C LYS A 14 -3.49 13.93 -8.83
N ASP A 15 -2.76 13.58 -9.89
CA ASP A 15 -2.75 12.24 -10.49
C ASP A 15 -1.62 11.38 -9.90
N LYS A 16 -0.81 11.95 -9.00
CA LYS A 16 0.13 11.23 -8.13
C LYS A 16 -0.55 10.95 -6.79
N LYS A 17 -0.69 9.68 -6.42
CA LYS A 17 -1.32 9.25 -5.17
C LYS A 17 -0.42 8.30 -4.38
N LEU A 18 -0.29 8.58 -3.09
CA LEU A 18 0.38 7.69 -2.15
C LEU A 18 -0.58 6.60 -1.66
N ILE A 19 -0.05 5.38 -1.54
CA ILE A 19 -0.74 4.19 -1.01
C ILE A 19 0.23 3.54 -0.03
N PHE A 20 -0.28 3.05 1.11
CA PHE A 20 0.53 2.57 2.23
C PHE A 20 0.07 1.21 2.74
N ARG A 21 0.98 0.45 3.36
CA ARG A 21 0.65 -0.79 4.10
C ARG A 21 1.70 -1.07 5.16
N LEU A 22 1.33 -1.73 6.26
CA LEU A 22 2.30 -2.36 7.17
C LEU A 22 3.03 -3.50 6.44
N MET A 23 4.36 -3.50 6.46
CA MET A 23 5.16 -4.52 5.78
C MET A 23 4.93 -5.94 6.34
N SER A 24 4.56 -6.05 7.62
CA SER A 24 4.14 -7.29 8.28
C SER A 24 2.80 -7.84 7.75
N GLU A 25 1.93 -6.97 7.24
CA GLU A 25 0.63 -7.34 6.68
C GLU A 25 0.66 -7.59 5.18
N ARG A 26 1.85 -7.65 4.56
CA ARG A 26 2.04 -7.88 3.12
C ARG A 26 1.23 -9.07 2.55
N PRO A 27 1.17 -10.26 3.19
CA PRO A 27 0.38 -11.38 2.68
C PRO A 27 -1.10 -11.30 3.11
N TYR A 28 -1.44 -10.49 4.13
CA TYR A 28 -2.74 -10.54 4.80
C TYR A 28 -3.70 -9.42 4.39
N ARG A 29 -3.21 -8.22 4.09
CA ARG A 29 -4.02 -7.05 3.72
C ARG A 29 -3.54 -6.37 2.45
N LYS A 30 -4.48 -5.72 1.76
CA LYS A 30 -4.18 -4.84 0.63
C LYS A 30 -3.67 -3.50 1.13
N ALA A 31 -2.96 -2.75 0.28
CA ALA A 31 -2.50 -1.42 0.63
C ALA A 31 -3.66 -0.41 0.65
N GLY A 32 -3.68 0.50 1.62
CA GLY A 32 -4.70 1.53 1.78
C GLY A 32 -4.30 2.86 1.15
N ILE A 33 -5.26 3.55 0.53
CA ILE A 33 -5.06 4.94 0.09
C ILE A 33 -5.32 5.85 1.28
N LEU A 34 -4.40 6.78 1.57
CA LEU A 34 -4.70 7.89 2.48
C LEU A 34 -5.59 8.88 1.73
N ALA A 35 -6.78 9.18 2.26
CA ALA A 35 -7.70 10.12 1.62
C ALA A 35 -7.16 11.57 1.69
N LEU A 36 -7.74 12.47 0.89
CA LEU A 36 -7.53 13.92 0.97
C LEU A 36 -6.06 14.41 1.00
N GLN A 37 -5.15 13.68 0.34
CA GLN A 37 -3.76 14.10 0.14
C GLN A 37 -3.70 15.47 -0.56
N VAL A 38 -3.07 16.44 0.12
CA VAL A 38 -2.87 17.82 -0.35
C VAL A 38 -1.56 17.92 -1.11
N THR A 39 -0.46 17.44 -0.51
CA THR A 39 0.86 17.40 -1.14
C THR A 39 1.64 16.14 -0.73
N HIS A 40 2.60 15.74 -1.55
CA HIS A 40 3.72 14.91 -1.11
C HIS A 40 5.00 15.32 -1.85
N THR A 41 6.14 15.16 -1.18
CA THR A 41 7.47 15.51 -1.72
C THR A 41 8.45 14.37 -1.45
N TYR A 42 8.95 13.74 -2.51
CA TYR A 42 10.07 12.82 -2.43
C TYR A 42 11.39 13.59 -2.40
N LYS A 43 12.16 13.45 -1.32
CA LYS A 43 13.51 14.01 -1.15
C LYS A 43 14.56 12.93 -1.28
N SER A 44 15.71 13.30 -1.84
CA SER A 44 16.81 12.37 -2.14
C SER A 44 18.13 13.12 -2.10
N GLU A 45 18.83 13.01 -0.99
CA GLU A 45 20.06 13.74 -0.71
C GLU A 45 21.26 12.79 -0.74
N SER A 46 22.31 13.17 -1.46
CA SER A 46 23.59 12.46 -1.45
C SER A 46 24.56 13.23 -0.58
N LYS A 47 25.01 12.62 0.53
CA LYS A 47 26.12 13.17 1.31
C LYS A 47 27.40 13.07 0.47
N THR A 48 28.26 14.07 0.57
CA THR A 48 29.58 14.08 -0.06
C THR A 48 30.64 14.20 1.01
N GLU A 49 31.67 13.37 0.91
CA GLU A 49 32.83 13.46 1.78
C GLU A 49 33.89 14.34 1.12
N SER A 50 34.60 15.13 1.92
CA SER A 50 35.48 16.20 1.45
C SER A 50 36.85 16.03 2.10
N THR A 51 37.82 15.54 1.33
CA THR A 51 39.20 15.37 1.79
C THR A 51 40.05 16.52 1.26
N GLN A 52 40.42 17.43 2.16
CA GLN A 52 41.30 18.55 1.82
C GLN A 52 42.74 18.06 1.66
N THR A 53 43.32 18.24 0.48
CA THR A 53 44.73 17.98 0.18
C THR A 53 45.49 19.31 0.10
N LYS A 54 46.81 19.25 -0.08
CA LYS A 54 47.65 20.45 -0.29
C LYS A 54 47.42 21.09 -1.66
N ASP A 55 46.80 20.36 -2.58
CA ASP A 55 46.61 20.74 -3.99
C ASP A 55 45.15 21.13 -4.30
N GLY A 56 44.24 20.98 -3.34
CA GLY A 56 42.82 21.32 -3.48
C GLY A 56 41.91 20.45 -2.61
N ASN A 57 40.60 20.53 -2.85
CA ASN A 57 39.63 19.65 -2.19
C ASN A 57 39.28 18.46 -3.10
N VAL A 58 39.33 17.24 -2.57
CA VAL A 58 38.88 16.03 -3.27
C VAL A 58 37.53 15.62 -2.70
N VAL A 59 36.52 15.53 -3.57
CA VAL A 59 35.15 15.13 -3.18
C VAL A 59 34.92 13.65 -3.46
N GLY A 60 34.60 12.90 -2.42
CA GLY A 60 34.13 11.51 -2.48
C GLY A 60 32.60 11.41 -2.36
N GLY A 61 32.04 10.33 -2.88
CA GLY A 61 30.62 10.01 -2.70
C GLY A 61 30.36 9.39 -1.32
N GLY A 62 29.47 9.99 -0.53
CA GLY A 62 29.01 9.46 0.75
C GLY A 62 27.66 8.75 0.65
N GLY A 63 27.05 8.49 1.81
CA GLY A 63 25.75 7.84 1.91
C GLY A 63 24.60 8.64 1.26
N LYS A 64 23.61 7.92 0.74
CA LYS A 64 22.39 8.51 0.19
C LYS A 64 21.24 8.35 1.18
N GLU A 65 20.56 9.43 1.49
CA GLU A 65 19.36 9.46 2.32
C GLU A 65 18.15 9.85 1.46
N THR A 66 17.02 9.17 1.68
CA THR A 66 15.78 9.48 0.95
C THR A 66 14.61 9.49 1.92
N SER A 67 13.70 10.44 1.72
CA SER A 67 12.50 10.58 2.54
C SER A 67 11.31 10.97 1.67
N LEU A 68 10.11 10.77 2.22
CA LEU A 68 8.86 11.13 1.61
C LEU A 68 8.04 11.93 2.62
N GLU A 69 7.90 13.23 2.36
CA GLU A 69 7.04 14.13 3.14
C GLU A 69 5.64 14.12 2.55
N LEU A 70 4.63 14.17 3.41
CA LEU A 70 3.22 14.08 3.04
C LEU A 70 2.38 15.02 3.93
N GLU A 71 1.48 15.77 3.29
CA GLU A 71 0.39 16.48 3.95
C GLU A 71 -0.95 16.03 3.36
N ALA A 72 -1.88 15.63 4.23
CA ALA A 72 -3.26 15.29 3.88
C ALA A 72 -4.23 15.98 4.86
N LEU A 73 -5.47 16.26 4.44
CA LEU A 73 -6.50 16.61 5.43
C LEU A 73 -6.77 15.39 6.30
N LEU A 74 -6.90 15.60 7.62
CA LEU A 74 -7.14 14.53 8.57
C LEU A 74 -8.48 13.87 8.22
N SER A 75 -8.46 12.55 8.12
CA SER A 75 -9.64 11.76 7.77
C SER A 75 -9.63 10.47 8.57
N ASP A 76 -10.76 10.18 9.21
CA ASP A 76 -11.00 8.96 9.98
C ASP A 76 -11.07 7.75 9.04
N THR A 77 -9.89 7.24 8.70
CA THR A 77 -9.70 6.17 7.73
C THR A 77 -8.74 5.15 8.30
N LYS A 78 -9.00 3.87 8.02
CA LYS A 78 -8.11 2.77 8.41
C LYS A 78 -6.65 3.01 8.00
N THR A 79 -6.41 3.72 6.90
CA THR A 79 -5.05 4.10 6.45
C THR A 79 -4.41 5.16 7.35
N CYS A 80 -5.15 6.18 7.82
CA CYS A 80 -4.60 7.19 8.73
C CYS A 80 -4.22 6.55 10.08
N HIS A 81 -5.12 5.74 10.63
CA HIS A 81 -4.90 4.98 11.86
C HIS A 81 -3.75 3.97 11.77
N MET A 82 -3.59 3.31 10.62
CA MET A 82 -2.46 2.41 10.36
C MET A 82 -1.11 3.15 10.35
N LEU A 83 -1.08 4.39 9.86
CA LEU A 83 0.12 5.22 9.88
C LEU A 83 0.43 5.72 11.31
N GLU A 84 -0.58 6.15 12.07
CA GLU A 84 -0.43 6.50 13.49
C GLU A 84 0.11 5.32 14.32
N TYR A 85 -0.50 4.14 14.16
CA TYR A 85 0.00 2.89 14.75
C TYR A 85 1.46 2.59 14.34
N ALA A 86 1.82 2.83 13.08
CA ALA A 86 3.18 2.61 12.60
C ALA A 86 4.20 3.58 13.20
N GLN A 87 3.81 4.84 13.47
CA GLN A 87 4.62 5.79 14.23
C GLN A 87 4.83 5.31 15.67
N ASP A 88 3.76 4.98 16.38
CA ASP A 88 3.80 4.63 17.80
C ASP A 88 4.58 3.32 18.06
N THR A 89 4.49 2.36 17.15
CA THR A 89 5.16 1.05 17.27
C THR A 89 6.52 0.98 16.59
N GLY A 90 6.91 1.99 15.80
CA GLY A 90 8.09 1.92 14.93
C GLY A 90 7.99 0.80 13.88
N SER A 91 6.78 0.51 13.39
CA SER A 91 6.55 -0.55 12.40
C SER A 91 6.97 -0.13 10.99
N VAL A 92 7.64 -1.03 10.26
CA VAL A 92 8.05 -0.77 8.88
C VAL A 92 6.84 -0.70 7.95
N LEU A 93 6.74 0.40 7.20
CA LEU A 93 5.74 0.63 6.18
C LEU A 93 6.28 0.30 4.79
N GLU A 94 5.38 -0.17 3.93
CA GLU A 94 5.50 -0.11 2.47
C GLU A 94 4.77 1.15 1.97
N VAL A 95 5.33 1.82 0.97
CA VAL A 95 4.68 2.94 0.28
C VAL A 95 4.82 2.83 -1.23
N TRP A 96 3.76 3.21 -1.94
CA TRP A 96 3.74 3.37 -3.39
C TRP A 96 3.32 4.80 -3.77
N GLU A 97 4.02 5.42 -4.72
CA GLU A 97 3.53 6.62 -5.43
C GLU A 97 3.00 6.16 -6.79
N VAL A 98 1.69 6.07 -6.92
CA VAL A 98 1.01 5.62 -8.14
C VAL A 98 0.68 6.80 -9.04
N ASN A 99 0.94 6.66 -10.33
CA ASN A 99 0.67 7.67 -11.34
C ASN A 99 -0.56 7.33 -12.19
N LEU A 100 -1.70 7.88 -11.81
CA LEU A 100 -3.00 7.68 -12.46
C LEU A 100 -3.01 8.16 -13.92
N SER A 101 -2.13 9.11 -14.29
CA SER A 101 -2.00 9.61 -15.66
C SER A 101 -1.28 8.63 -16.61
N LYS A 102 -0.73 7.53 -16.09
CA LYS A 102 0.03 6.53 -16.85
C LYS A 102 -0.46 5.09 -16.58
N PRO A 103 -1.64 4.71 -17.10
CA PRO A 103 -2.07 3.31 -17.09
C PRO A 103 -1.15 2.44 -17.95
N LEU A 104 -0.92 1.20 -17.51
CA LEU A 104 -0.15 0.17 -18.21
C LEU A 104 -1.05 -0.99 -18.72
N GLY A 105 -2.37 -0.85 -18.59
CA GLY A 105 -3.36 -1.89 -18.88
C GLY A 105 -3.71 -2.77 -17.67
N GLY A 106 -4.85 -3.44 -17.70
CA GLY A 106 -5.28 -4.38 -16.64
C GLY A 106 -5.31 -3.78 -15.23
N ASN A 107 -5.81 -2.55 -15.08
CA ASN A 107 -5.82 -1.76 -13.83
C ASN A 107 -4.44 -1.50 -13.19
N LYS A 108 -3.35 -1.66 -13.95
CA LYS A 108 -1.99 -1.30 -13.53
C LYS A 108 -1.62 0.10 -13.98
N TYR A 109 -0.80 0.76 -13.18
CA TYR A 109 -0.33 2.13 -13.37
C TYR A 109 1.16 2.23 -13.10
N GLU A 110 1.88 3.13 -13.79
CA GLU A 110 3.28 3.45 -13.45
C GLU A 110 3.36 3.86 -11.97
N ALA A 111 4.25 3.23 -11.20
CA ALA A 111 4.37 3.49 -9.77
C ALA A 111 5.83 3.51 -9.33
N ARG A 112 6.12 4.25 -8.25
CA ARG A 112 7.33 4.06 -7.44
C ARG A 112 6.99 3.27 -6.19
N TYR A 113 8.00 2.63 -5.61
CA TYR A 113 7.89 1.84 -4.39
C TYR A 113 9.08 2.08 -3.46
N GLY A 114 8.81 2.05 -2.15
CA GLY A 114 9.81 2.06 -1.10
C GLY A 114 9.27 1.40 0.16
N THR A 115 10.16 1.18 1.12
CA THR A 115 9.80 0.84 2.50
C THR A 115 10.46 1.84 3.45
N GLY A 116 9.96 1.99 4.66
CA GLY A 116 10.51 2.97 5.59
C GLY A 116 9.90 2.95 6.98
N LEU A 117 10.34 3.88 7.80
CA LEU A 117 9.80 4.18 9.13
C LEU A 117 9.32 5.63 9.16
N LEU A 118 8.21 5.89 9.85
CA LEU A 118 7.82 7.27 10.10
C LEU A 118 8.81 7.91 11.07
N ALA A 119 9.28 9.09 10.69
CA ALA A 119 10.18 9.93 11.46
C ALA A 119 9.42 11.04 12.20
N SER A 120 8.24 11.42 11.70
CA SER A 120 7.33 12.35 12.35
C SER A 120 5.87 12.05 12.02
N TRP A 121 4.99 12.37 12.97
CA TRP A 121 3.54 12.35 12.83
C TRP A 121 3.00 13.58 13.58
N GLU A 122 2.35 14.47 12.86
CA GLU A 122 1.84 15.74 13.38
C GLU A 122 0.39 15.91 12.95
N MET A 123 -0.51 16.19 13.90
CA MET A 123 -1.92 16.48 13.64
C MET A 123 -2.26 17.93 14.01
N PRO A 124 -1.86 18.94 13.22
CA PRO A 124 -2.25 20.32 13.46
C PRO A 124 -3.77 20.52 13.30
N ALA A 125 -4.38 21.17 14.29
CA ALA A 125 -5.77 21.63 14.28
C ALA A 125 -5.78 23.14 14.58
N GLU A 126 -5.92 23.95 13.53
CA GLU A 126 -6.03 25.41 13.63
C GLU A 126 -7.51 25.85 13.65
N THR A 127 -7.83 26.96 14.32
CA THR A 127 -9.22 27.44 14.49
C THR A 127 -9.97 27.71 13.20
N ASP A 128 -9.26 28.07 12.14
CA ASP A 128 -9.82 28.59 10.88
C ASP A 128 -9.49 27.69 9.68
N LYS A 129 -9.05 26.44 9.93
CA LYS A 129 -8.71 25.45 8.89
C LYS A 129 -9.23 24.06 9.27
N ASN A 130 -9.41 23.21 8.27
CA ASN A 130 -9.57 21.78 8.51
C ASN A 130 -8.30 21.23 9.17
N SER A 131 -8.45 20.33 10.14
CA SER A 131 -7.31 19.57 10.67
C SER A 131 -6.58 18.85 9.55
N SER A 132 -5.24 18.84 9.61
CA SER A 132 -4.42 18.07 8.67
C SER A 132 -3.54 17.07 9.42
N VAL A 133 -2.98 16.13 8.66
CA VAL A 133 -1.89 15.28 9.12
C VAL A 133 -0.67 15.55 8.27
N LYS A 134 0.47 15.72 8.94
CA LYS A 134 1.79 15.91 8.33
C LYS A 134 2.70 14.81 8.81
N THR A 135 3.43 14.19 7.89
CA THR A 135 4.30 13.07 8.22
C THR A 135 5.51 12.99 7.30
N THR A 136 6.63 12.54 7.86
CA THR A 136 7.86 12.25 7.13
C THR A 136 8.15 10.76 7.24
N LEU A 137 8.18 10.06 6.11
CA LEU A 137 8.61 8.67 6.02
C LEU A 137 10.08 8.63 5.58
N ASN A 138 10.97 8.15 6.44
CA ASN A 138 12.37 7.89 6.07
C ASN A 138 12.45 6.56 5.32
N LEU A 139 12.93 6.60 4.07
CA LEU A 139 12.91 5.45 3.17
C LEU A 139 14.20 4.65 3.22
N ASN A 140 14.05 3.34 3.33
CA ASN A 140 15.11 2.35 3.24
C ASN A 140 15.67 2.32 1.80
N GLY A 141 16.85 2.90 1.60
CA GLY A 141 17.58 2.87 0.32
C GLY A 141 17.09 3.89 -0.69
N SER A 142 16.23 3.50 -1.63
CA SER A 142 15.80 4.37 -2.73
C SER A 142 14.36 4.10 -3.19
N PHE A 143 13.63 5.18 -3.48
CA PHE A 143 12.28 5.09 -4.03
C PHE A 143 12.30 4.71 -5.53
N GLY A 144 12.31 3.40 -5.78
CA GLY A 144 12.54 2.82 -7.10
C GLY A 144 11.29 2.83 -7.99
N LEU A 145 11.46 2.98 -9.30
CA LEU A 145 10.38 2.82 -10.26
C LEU A 145 10.03 1.32 -10.43
N LEU A 146 8.78 0.94 -10.16
CA LEU A 146 8.25 -0.37 -10.48
C LEU A 146 8.06 -0.48 -12.00
N LYS A 147 8.95 -1.21 -12.68
CA LYS A 147 8.85 -1.47 -14.13
C LYS A 147 7.54 -2.16 -14.54
N THR A 148 6.92 -2.89 -13.62
CA THR A 148 5.62 -3.57 -13.79
C THR A 148 4.41 -2.71 -13.41
N GLY A 149 4.65 -1.52 -12.85
CA GLY A 149 3.63 -0.71 -12.19
C GLY A 149 3.08 -1.31 -10.90
N ALA A 150 2.05 -0.66 -10.35
CA ALA A 150 1.20 -1.16 -9.26
C ALA A 150 -0.24 -1.32 -9.75
N THR A 151 -0.93 -2.36 -9.28
CA THR A 151 -2.35 -2.61 -9.56
C THR A 151 -3.22 -1.84 -8.57
N LEU A 152 -4.30 -1.21 -9.05
CA LEU A 152 -5.37 -0.68 -8.19
C LEU A 152 -6.62 -1.56 -8.25
N ASP A 153 -7.13 -2.00 -7.12
CA ASP A 153 -8.38 -2.73 -7.02
C ASP A 153 -9.62 -1.82 -7.08
N ALA A 154 -10.82 -2.40 -6.98
CA ALA A 154 -12.07 -1.65 -7.10
C ALA A 154 -12.27 -0.63 -5.96
N GLU A 155 -11.88 -0.96 -4.73
CA GLU A 155 -12.00 -0.08 -3.56
C GLU A 155 -11.00 1.07 -3.63
N GLN A 156 -9.75 0.80 -4.01
CA GLN A 156 -8.72 1.80 -4.25
C GLN A 156 -9.12 2.74 -5.41
N GLN A 157 -9.64 2.20 -6.51
CA GLN A 157 -10.16 3.01 -7.62
C GLN A 157 -11.40 3.82 -7.22
N ALA A 158 -12.26 3.29 -6.34
CA ALA A 158 -13.40 4.02 -5.79
C ALA A 158 -12.91 5.15 -4.88
N ALA A 159 -11.98 4.91 -3.95
CA ALA A 159 -11.39 5.93 -3.07
C ALA A 159 -10.68 7.07 -3.85
N VAL A 160 -10.10 6.77 -5.01
CA VAL A 160 -9.57 7.79 -5.95
C VAL A 160 -10.69 8.64 -6.57
N LYS A 161 -11.86 8.04 -6.87
CA LYS A 161 -12.97 8.68 -7.60
C LYS A 161 -14.03 9.32 -6.69
N ALA A 162 -14.16 8.88 -5.44
CA ALA A 162 -15.24 9.21 -4.51
C ALA A 162 -14.98 10.46 -3.65
N LEU A 163 -14.09 11.36 -4.08
CA LEU A 163 -13.76 12.60 -3.36
C LEU A 163 -14.84 13.71 -3.56
N GLY A 164 -16.12 13.34 -3.52
CA GLY A 164 -17.28 14.24 -3.49
C GLY A 164 -18.09 14.02 -2.21
N TYR A 165 -18.38 15.11 -1.48
CA TYR A 165 -18.95 15.10 -0.11
C TYR A 165 -20.48 15.07 -0.06
N ASP A 166 -21.03 14.51 1.04
CA ASP A 166 -22.35 14.77 1.72
C ASP A 166 -22.53 13.69 2.84
N THR A 167 -23.24 13.82 3.99
CA THR A 167 -23.89 14.94 4.74
C THR A 167 -24.14 14.52 6.23
N ILE A 168 -24.05 15.46 7.20
CA ILE A 168 -24.66 15.59 8.58
C ILE A 168 -25.20 14.36 9.40
N ALA A 169 -25.31 14.33 10.75
CA ALA A 169 -24.80 15.09 11.92
C ALA A 169 -25.16 14.33 13.26
N ASN A 170 -24.59 14.76 14.41
CA ASN A 170 -24.81 14.31 15.81
C ASN A 170 -24.00 13.08 16.32
N PRO A 171 -22.82 13.28 16.95
CA PRO A 171 -22.08 12.22 17.63
C PRO A 171 -22.61 11.92 19.05
N GLN A 172 -22.42 10.68 19.51
CA GLN A 172 -22.47 10.28 20.92
C GLN A 172 -21.09 9.75 21.35
N PRO A 173 -20.76 9.72 22.66
CA PRO A 173 -19.45 9.23 23.10
C PRO A 173 -19.37 7.71 23.00
N GLU A 174 -18.36 7.20 22.30
CA GLU A 174 -18.05 5.77 22.20
C GLU A 174 -16.82 5.40 23.06
N GLU A 175 -16.71 4.14 23.46
CA GLU A 175 -15.57 3.64 24.23
C GLU A 175 -14.27 3.63 23.41
N ILE A 176 -13.13 3.83 24.08
CA ILE A 176 -11.82 3.87 23.43
C ILE A 176 -11.38 2.44 23.04
N VAL A 177 -11.70 2.06 21.80
CA VAL A 177 -11.10 0.93 21.09
C VAL A 177 -9.71 1.28 20.55
N PRO A 178 -8.81 0.31 20.31
CA PRO A 178 -7.52 0.58 19.69
C PRO A 178 -7.69 1.22 18.31
N VAL A 179 -6.97 2.32 18.09
CA VAL A 179 -7.09 3.18 16.89
C VAL A 179 -6.91 2.39 15.58
N TYR A 180 -6.06 1.36 15.60
CA TYR A 180 -5.89 0.41 14.50
C TYR A 180 -5.88 -1.05 14.98
N GLU A 181 -6.73 -1.88 14.38
CA GLU A 181 -6.72 -3.35 14.59
C GLU A 181 -5.76 -4.01 13.61
N VAL A 182 -4.59 -4.48 14.08
CA VAL A 182 -3.69 -5.34 13.30
C VAL A 182 -4.33 -6.69 12.97
N VAL A 183 -3.88 -7.36 11.90
CA VAL A 183 -4.29 -8.76 11.64
C VAL A 183 -3.89 -9.65 12.83
N THR A 184 -4.88 -10.31 13.43
CA THR A 184 -4.73 -11.24 14.55
C THR A 184 -3.97 -12.51 14.13
N GLU A 185 -3.40 -13.25 15.09
CA GLU A 185 -2.64 -14.46 14.74
C GLU A 185 -3.57 -15.57 14.18
N GLU A 186 -4.79 -15.64 14.70
CA GLU A 186 -5.87 -16.51 14.23
C GLU A 186 -6.26 -16.21 12.77
N GLU A 187 -6.40 -14.94 12.39
CA GLU A 187 -6.66 -14.53 11.00
C GLU A 187 -5.49 -14.88 10.06
N LYS A 188 -4.23 -14.77 10.53
CA LYS A 188 -3.05 -15.17 9.73
C LYS A 188 -3.07 -16.66 9.45
N VAL A 189 -3.26 -17.48 10.47
CA VAL A 189 -3.34 -18.95 10.34
C VAL A 189 -4.42 -19.34 9.34
N LEU A 190 -5.62 -18.74 9.42
CA LEU A 190 -6.70 -18.99 8.47
C LEU A 190 -6.31 -18.58 7.04
N LEU A 191 -5.68 -17.42 6.85
CA LEU A 191 -5.33 -16.97 5.50
C LEU A 191 -4.18 -17.78 4.88
N ASP A 192 -3.17 -18.15 5.68
CA ASP A 192 -2.09 -19.02 5.23
C ASP A 192 -2.61 -20.40 4.84
N ALA A 193 -3.56 -20.94 5.59
CA ALA A 193 -4.26 -22.17 5.21
C ALA A 193 -5.06 -22.04 3.92
N LYS A 194 -5.82 -20.94 3.73
CA LYS A 194 -6.50 -20.66 2.46
C LYS A 194 -5.53 -20.58 1.28
N ASN A 195 -4.39 -19.89 1.47
CA ASN A 195 -3.36 -19.76 0.44
C ASN A 195 -2.76 -21.13 0.06
N ASN A 196 -2.47 -21.98 1.05
CA ASN A 196 -1.98 -23.35 0.84
C ASN A 196 -3.05 -24.22 0.14
N ALA A 197 -4.30 -24.17 0.60
CA ALA A 197 -5.43 -24.87 0.01
C ALA A 197 -5.67 -24.49 -1.46
N VAL A 198 -5.59 -23.21 -1.82
CA VAL A 198 -5.66 -22.74 -3.20
C VAL A 198 -4.50 -23.30 -4.02
N ALA A 199 -3.27 -23.33 -3.49
CA ALA A 199 -2.13 -23.93 -4.18
C ALA A 199 -2.30 -25.44 -4.42
N GLU A 200 -2.85 -26.18 -3.45
CA GLU A 200 -3.17 -27.59 -3.61
C GLU A 200 -4.24 -27.84 -4.68
N VAL A 201 -5.33 -27.07 -4.70
CA VAL A 201 -6.40 -27.19 -5.69
C VAL A 201 -5.94 -26.80 -7.10
N ILE A 202 -5.01 -25.84 -7.23
CA ILE A 202 -4.39 -25.51 -8.52
C ILE A 202 -3.54 -26.67 -9.05
N ALA A 203 -2.88 -27.44 -8.17
CA ALA A 203 -2.07 -28.60 -8.54
C ALA A 203 -2.88 -29.86 -8.90
N LEU A 204 -4.22 -29.82 -8.81
CA LEU A 204 -5.09 -30.90 -9.29
C LEU A 204 -5.33 -30.77 -10.80
N ASP A 205 -4.53 -31.48 -11.58
CA ASP A 205 -4.61 -31.52 -13.06
C ASP A 205 -5.92 -32.13 -13.60
N ALA A 206 -6.63 -32.91 -12.78
CA ALA A 206 -7.86 -33.61 -13.18
C ALA A 206 -9.13 -32.74 -13.12
N LEU A 207 -9.07 -31.56 -12.51
CA LEU A 207 -10.19 -30.61 -12.46
C LEU A 207 -10.24 -29.74 -13.72
N THR A 208 -11.45 -29.44 -14.20
CA THR A 208 -11.63 -28.40 -15.24
C THR A 208 -11.33 -27.01 -14.65
N ASP A 209 -11.02 -26.04 -15.52
CA ASP A 209 -10.76 -24.66 -15.08
C ASP A 209 -11.98 -24.03 -14.37
N GLU A 210 -13.20 -24.42 -14.75
CA GLU A 210 -14.45 -24.00 -14.10
C GLU A 210 -14.55 -24.59 -12.68
N GLN A 211 -14.39 -25.91 -12.52
CA GLN A 211 -14.40 -26.58 -11.21
C GLN A 211 -13.31 -26.02 -10.28
N ARG A 212 -12.09 -25.85 -10.81
CA ARG A 212 -10.96 -25.27 -10.08
C ARG A 212 -11.29 -23.86 -9.58
N THR A 213 -11.95 -23.05 -10.41
CA THR A 213 -12.38 -21.69 -10.03
C THR A 213 -13.42 -21.72 -8.91
N GLU A 214 -14.45 -22.58 -8.99
CA GLU A 214 -15.48 -22.71 -7.96
C GLU A 214 -14.93 -23.14 -6.59
N PHE A 215 -13.99 -24.10 -6.57
CA PHE A 215 -13.32 -24.51 -5.33
C PHE A 215 -12.45 -23.39 -4.73
N ILE A 216 -11.68 -22.66 -5.56
CA ILE A 216 -10.89 -21.50 -5.10
C ILE A 216 -11.79 -20.41 -4.52
N ASP A 217 -12.92 -20.12 -5.19
CA ASP A 217 -13.90 -19.13 -4.73
C ASP A 217 -14.54 -19.53 -3.39
N SER A 218 -14.72 -20.84 -3.17
CA SER A 218 -15.26 -21.40 -1.93
C SER A 218 -14.23 -21.33 -0.79
N ILE A 219 -12.96 -21.69 -1.04
CA ILE A 219 -11.84 -21.56 -0.08
C ILE A 219 -11.69 -20.09 0.36
N ASN A 220 -11.78 -19.14 -0.58
CA ASN A 220 -11.69 -17.71 -0.26
C ASN A 220 -12.82 -17.26 0.69
N LYS A 221 -14.03 -17.82 0.54
CA LYS A 221 -15.23 -17.51 1.35
C LYS A 221 -15.30 -18.22 2.71
N ALA A 222 -14.51 -19.28 2.93
CA ALA A 222 -14.48 -20.04 4.18
C ALA A 222 -14.18 -19.16 5.40
N LYS A 223 -14.73 -19.49 6.57
CA LYS A 223 -14.64 -18.70 7.80
C LYS A 223 -13.65 -19.24 8.82
N ASP A 224 -13.31 -20.52 8.71
CA ASP A 224 -12.38 -21.21 9.60
C ASP A 224 -11.60 -22.31 8.86
N GLN A 225 -10.64 -22.91 9.58
CA GLN A 225 -9.77 -23.96 9.06
C GLN A 225 -10.56 -25.20 8.62
N ALA A 226 -11.61 -25.58 9.34
CA ALA A 226 -12.35 -26.81 9.09
C ALA A 226 -13.19 -26.70 7.80
N GLU A 227 -13.76 -25.53 7.52
CA GLU A 227 -14.38 -25.24 6.23
C GLU A 227 -13.35 -25.34 5.08
N VAL A 228 -12.15 -24.76 5.24
CA VAL A 228 -11.06 -24.86 4.24
C VAL A 228 -10.66 -26.32 3.99
N ASP A 229 -10.41 -27.08 5.04
CA ASP A 229 -10.02 -28.49 4.96
C ASP A 229 -11.12 -29.35 4.30
N SER A 230 -12.41 -29.08 4.57
CA SER A 230 -13.53 -29.76 3.91
C SER A 230 -13.53 -29.52 2.41
N ILE A 231 -13.39 -28.27 1.97
CA ILE A 231 -13.43 -27.90 0.54
C ILE A 231 -12.24 -28.51 -0.21
N VAL A 232 -11.05 -28.57 0.39
CA VAL A 232 -9.88 -29.24 -0.21
C VAL A 232 -10.11 -30.75 -0.37
N ASN A 233 -10.76 -31.40 0.60
CA ASN A 233 -11.08 -32.82 0.50
C ASN A 233 -12.14 -33.09 -0.58
N GLU A 234 -13.15 -32.23 -0.72
CA GLU A 234 -14.13 -32.29 -1.82
C GLU A 234 -13.47 -32.11 -3.19
N ALA A 235 -12.55 -31.15 -3.32
CA ALA A 235 -11.78 -30.95 -4.55
C ALA A 235 -10.91 -32.16 -4.92
N LYS A 236 -10.26 -32.78 -3.94
CA LYS A 236 -9.47 -34.02 -4.13
C LYS A 236 -10.35 -35.21 -4.52
N ALA A 237 -11.55 -35.34 -3.94
CA ALA A 237 -12.51 -36.37 -4.32
C ALA A 237 -13.03 -36.16 -5.75
N ALA A 238 -13.34 -34.92 -6.14
CA ALA A 238 -13.74 -34.56 -7.50
C ALA A 238 -12.62 -34.74 -8.54
N ALA A 239 -11.36 -34.69 -8.11
CA ALA A 239 -10.17 -34.96 -8.93
C ALA A 239 -9.80 -36.45 -9.05
N THR A 240 -10.61 -37.35 -8.46
CA THR A 240 -10.43 -38.81 -8.57
C THR A 240 -11.21 -39.34 -9.79
N PRO A 241 -10.60 -40.20 -10.65
CA PRO A 241 -11.23 -40.70 -11.89
C PRO A 241 -12.34 -41.74 -11.68
#